data_AF-A0A2T0N917-F1
#
_entry.id   AF-A0A2T0N917-F1
#
_cell.length_a   1.000
_cell.length_b   1.000
_cell.length_c   1.000
_cell.angle_alpha   90.00
_cell.angle_beta   90.00
_cell.angle_gamma   90.00
#
_symmetry.space_group_name_H-M   'P 1'
#
loop_
_entity.id
_entity.type
_entity.pdbx_description
1 polymer ?
#
loop_
_entity_poly.entity_id
_entity_poly.type
_entity_poly.pdbx_seq_one_letter_code
_entity_poly.pdbx_strand_id
1 'polypeptide(L)'
;MFGAGEAGWAAQGAGDATVAALRDVAGADLYRRNAFRITGVSTYANRRAVRERRQRVGTALQVGADLDLGHALPVGPGEVRAAFDRLLDDPRRRLVDELFWLWDTDDATCACVKSLHADHDEAVRAHCAALDREADDPGPIDPELKRLWESAAESWQAVLRRAAFWDHVRHRVAALDDRQLDESAVDGLRQEFATALLRPITDLAGRNQRDQARLASLARRWPAPSVAIDDQLETVAAPRYEAARTGLATANDRLQEGDTALAAATVYTDVLPELRRLDIVVPRDRHRRTAGVHNDTAILLNNCAMILMEHTGPASEATARKWLTTALDLSSDSFTKDAIELNEQQVTELVDTFNRITYEAESLKAGYGPAVADRFLLELRQQAAGTPGEAMIDKLRRDLGTDRGGYAAVAAPRRRRTGLKLAFWAVLVAGGIFLLNQCSAGSSDTAAPAVGRPAAAAQSW
;
A
#
# COMPACT_ATOMS: atom_id res chain seq x y z
N MET A 1 7.12 -44.85 26.42
CA MET A 1 7.36 -43.39 26.34
C MET A 1 7.00 -42.81 24.95
N PHE A 2 6.20 -43.50 24.11
CA PHE A 2 5.83 -43.03 22.77
C PHE A 2 4.41 -42.43 22.65
N GLY A 3 3.65 -42.32 23.74
CA GLY A 3 2.25 -41.84 23.70
C GLY A 3 2.05 -40.33 23.86
N ALA A 4 3.09 -39.56 24.19
CA ALA A 4 2.96 -38.11 24.43
C ALA A 4 2.99 -37.27 23.13
N GLY A 5 3.57 -37.80 22.05
CA GLY A 5 3.70 -37.07 20.78
C GLY A 5 2.41 -37.03 19.95
N GLU A 6 1.70 -38.15 19.85
CA GLU A 6 0.46 -38.24 19.05
C GLU A 6 -0.69 -37.47 19.68
N ALA A 7 -0.80 -37.46 21.01
CA ALA A 7 -1.81 -36.67 21.73
C ALA A 7 -1.60 -35.16 21.56
N GLY A 8 -0.34 -34.69 21.53
CA GLY A 8 -0.02 -33.29 21.30
C GLY A 8 -0.38 -32.81 19.90
N TRP A 9 -0.17 -33.65 18.87
CA TRP A 9 -0.47 -33.29 17.47
C TRP A 9 -1.97 -33.30 17.18
N ALA A 10 -2.71 -34.25 17.78
CA ALA A 10 -4.17 -34.31 17.64
C ALA A 10 -4.88 -33.14 18.35
N ALA A 11 -4.41 -32.76 19.55
CA ALA A 11 -4.91 -31.57 20.25
C ALA A 11 -4.63 -30.31 19.42
N GLN A 12 -3.40 -30.13 18.96
CA GLN A 12 -3.05 -28.96 18.13
C GLN A 12 -3.90 -28.88 16.84
N GLY A 13 -4.22 -30.01 16.20
CA GLY A 13 -5.12 -30.06 15.06
C GLY A 13 -6.58 -29.70 15.37
N ALA A 14 -7.07 -29.97 16.58
CA ALA A 14 -8.42 -29.56 17.03
C ALA A 14 -8.49 -28.04 17.29
N GLY A 15 -7.45 -27.47 17.91
CA GLY A 15 -7.28 -26.04 18.08
C GLY A 15 -7.26 -25.29 16.73
N ASP A 16 -6.43 -25.76 15.80
CA ASP A 16 -6.30 -25.16 14.46
C ASP A 16 -7.62 -25.15 13.68
N ALA A 17 -8.40 -26.24 13.76
CA ALA A 17 -9.70 -26.31 13.09
C ALA A 17 -10.75 -25.37 13.70
N THR A 18 -10.70 -25.15 15.01
CA THR A 18 -11.60 -24.20 15.69
C THR A 18 -11.24 -22.75 15.33
N VAL A 19 -9.94 -22.44 15.26
CA VAL A 19 -9.42 -21.16 14.78
C VAL A 19 -9.80 -20.91 13.31
N ALA A 20 -9.74 -21.95 12.47
CA ALA A 20 -10.23 -21.84 11.09
C ALA A 20 -11.74 -21.53 11.04
N ALA A 21 -12.56 -22.19 11.86
CA ALA A 21 -13.99 -21.90 11.94
C ALA A 21 -14.28 -20.45 12.41
N LEU A 22 -13.47 -19.93 13.35
CA LEU A 22 -13.52 -18.53 13.78
C LEU A 22 -13.18 -17.56 12.65
N ARG A 23 -12.12 -17.83 11.89
CA ARG A 23 -11.73 -17.03 10.72
C ARG A 23 -12.79 -17.09 9.61
N ASP A 24 -13.47 -18.21 9.43
CA ASP A 24 -14.51 -18.36 8.39
C ASP A 24 -15.72 -17.45 8.63
N VAL A 25 -16.09 -17.20 9.90
CA VAL A 25 -17.26 -16.36 10.23
C VAL A 25 -16.93 -14.87 10.37
N ALA A 26 -15.66 -14.54 10.63
CA ALA A 26 -15.18 -13.20 10.94
C ALA A 26 -15.19 -12.26 9.73
N GLY A 27 -16.37 -11.86 9.23
CA GLY A 27 -16.53 -10.90 8.14
C GLY A 27 -17.60 -9.86 8.43
N ALA A 28 -17.83 -8.94 7.49
CA ALA A 28 -18.81 -7.85 7.67
C ALA A 28 -20.24 -8.32 8.04
N ASP A 29 -20.61 -9.54 7.64
CA ASP A 29 -21.92 -10.15 7.95
C ASP A 29 -21.90 -10.99 9.25
N LEU A 30 -20.91 -10.83 10.14
CA LEU A 30 -20.64 -11.67 11.32
C LEU A 30 -21.92 -12.00 12.12
N TYR A 31 -22.69 -10.98 12.50
CA TYR A 31 -23.92 -11.16 13.27
C TYR A 31 -25.10 -11.51 12.37
N ARG A 32 -25.18 -10.94 11.15
CA ARG A 32 -26.24 -11.24 10.18
C ARG A 32 -26.27 -12.73 9.79
N ARG A 33 -25.14 -13.40 9.72
CA ARG A 33 -25.07 -14.83 9.37
C ARG A 33 -24.95 -15.76 10.56
N ASN A 34 -25.03 -15.23 11.78
CA ASN A 34 -24.94 -16.04 12.99
C ASN A 34 -26.06 -17.09 13.04
N ALA A 35 -25.70 -18.34 13.31
CA ALA A 35 -26.66 -19.45 13.28
C ALA A 35 -27.74 -19.35 14.37
N PHE A 36 -27.41 -18.83 15.56
CA PHE A 36 -28.37 -18.63 16.65
C PHE A 36 -29.35 -17.50 16.34
N ARG A 37 -28.89 -16.43 15.70
CA ARG A 37 -29.78 -15.38 15.16
C ARG A 37 -30.82 -15.97 14.22
N ILE A 38 -30.34 -16.66 13.19
CA ILE A 38 -31.15 -17.20 12.09
C ILE A 38 -32.19 -18.21 12.58
N THR A 39 -31.87 -19.01 13.60
CA THR A 39 -32.74 -20.09 14.08
C THR A 39 -33.61 -19.69 15.28
N GLY A 40 -33.26 -18.61 15.98
CA GLY A 40 -33.88 -18.17 17.23
C GLY A 40 -33.73 -19.18 18.37
N VAL A 41 -32.74 -20.08 18.31
CA VAL A 41 -32.44 -20.99 19.42
C VAL A 41 -31.53 -20.31 20.44
N SER A 42 -31.68 -20.69 21.71
CA SER A 42 -30.75 -20.30 22.75
C SER A 42 -29.35 -20.88 22.48
N THR A 43 -28.31 -20.13 22.86
CA THR A 43 -26.92 -20.59 22.88
C THR A 43 -26.71 -21.81 23.79
N TYR A 44 -27.53 -21.93 24.85
CA TYR A 44 -27.56 -23.07 25.76
C TYR A 44 -28.40 -24.26 25.28
N ALA A 45 -29.15 -24.12 24.18
CA ALA A 45 -30.04 -25.17 23.70
C ALA A 45 -29.28 -26.45 23.34
N ASN A 46 -29.55 -27.56 24.05
CA ASN A 46 -28.91 -28.85 23.74
C ASN A 46 -29.32 -29.39 22.34
N ARG A 47 -28.62 -30.43 21.86
CA ARG A 47 -28.89 -31.03 20.53
C ARG A 47 -30.35 -31.43 20.33
N ARG A 48 -31.04 -31.88 21.38
CA ARG A 48 -32.46 -32.24 21.33
C ARG A 48 -33.34 -31.01 21.09
N ALA A 49 -33.14 -29.95 21.88
CA ALA A 49 -33.88 -28.69 21.73
C ALA A 49 -33.69 -28.06 20.35
N VAL A 50 -32.46 -28.12 19.79
CA VAL A 50 -32.18 -27.64 18.43
C VAL A 50 -32.95 -28.46 17.38
N ARG A 51 -32.99 -29.81 17.50
CA ARG A 51 -33.78 -30.66 16.60
C ARG A 51 -35.29 -30.42 16.69
N GLU A 52 -35.80 -30.26 17.90
CA GLU A 52 -37.22 -29.94 18.15
C GLU A 52 -37.58 -28.57 17.54
N ARG A 53 -36.71 -27.55 17.67
CA ARG A 53 -36.91 -26.27 16.97
C ARG A 53 -36.84 -26.42 15.46
N ARG A 54 -35.85 -27.15 14.92
CA ARG A 54 -35.72 -27.42 13.47
C ARG A 54 -37.00 -28.03 12.89
N GLN A 55 -37.59 -29.00 13.59
CA GLN A 55 -38.84 -29.62 13.17
C GLN A 55 -39.99 -28.61 13.13
N ARG A 56 -40.18 -27.83 14.20
CA ARG A 56 -41.23 -26.80 14.27
C ARG A 56 -41.10 -25.75 13.17
N VAL A 57 -39.90 -25.19 13.00
CA VAL A 57 -39.62 -24.17 11.98
C VAL A 57 -39.76 -24.75 10.56
N GLY A 58 -39.30 -25.99 10.35
CA GLY A 58 -39.46 -26.68 9.07
C GLY A 58 -40.92 -26.87 8.66
N THR A 59 -41.78 -27.25 9.60
CA THR A 59 -43.23 -27.36 9.36
C THR A 59 -43.85 -26.01 9.05
N ALA A 60 -43.52 -24.96 9.81
CA ALA A 60 -44.06 -23.61 9.57
C ALA A 60 -43.65 -23.04 8.19
N LEU A 61 -42.41 -23.28 7.75
CA LEU A 61 -41.95 -22.90 6.40
C LEU A 61 -42.68 -23.66 5.29
N GLN A 62 -43.02 -24.94 5.49
CA GLN A 62 -43.74 -25.74 4.50
C GLN A 62 -45.17 -25.24 4.28
N VAL A 63 -45.80 -24.71 5.33
CA VAL A 63 -47.17 -24.19 5.26
C VAL A 63 -47.25 -22.69 4.98
N GLY A 64 -46.10 -22.03 4.76
CA GLY A 64 -46.03 -20.60 4.47
C GLY A 64 -46.45 -19.70 5.64
N ALA A 65 -46.32 -20.18 6.88
CA ALA A 65 -46.63 -19.41 8.07
C ALA A 65 -45.51 -18.41 8.39
N ASP A 66 -45.87 -17.25 8.94
CA ASP A 66 -44.91 -16.30 9.48
C ASP A 66 -44.12 -16.95 10.62
N LEU A 67 -42.80 -16.88 10.52
CA LEU A 67 -41.90 -17.39 11.53
C LEU A 67 -41.53 -16.29 12.52
N ASP A 68 -41.87 -16.50 13.79
CA ASP A 68 -41.24 -15.73 14.86
C ASP A 68 -39.84 -16.30 15.16
N LEU A 69 -38.83 -15.65 14.59
CA LEU A 69 -37.41 -15.90 14.83
C LEU A 69 -36.83 -14.98 15.91
N GLY A 70 -37.67 -14.13 16.55
CA GLY A 70 -37.22 -13.15 17.54
C GLY A 70 -36.55 -11.90 16.93
N HIS A 71 -36.61 -11.70 15.61
CA HIS A 71 -36.10 -10.51 14.94
C HIS A 71 -36.87 -10.20 13.65
N ALA A 72 -36.83 -8.92 13.22
CA ALA A 72 -37.52 -8.46 12.01
C ALA A 72 -36.71 -8.62 10.71
N LEU A 73 -35.45 -9.07 10.78
CA LEU A 73 -34.60 -9.22 9.61
C LEU A 73 -35.04 -10.42 8.74
N PRO A 74 -35.12 -10.25 7.41
CA PRO A 74 -35.54 -11.32 6.51
C PRO A 74 -34.52 -12.46 6.47
N VAL A 75 -35.01 -13.70 6.44
CA VAL A 75 -34.18 -14.91 6.37
C VAL A 75 -34.81 -15.89 5.39
N GLY A 76 -34.01 -16.40 4.45
CA GLY A 76 -34.47 -17.37 3.46
C GLY A 76 -34.63 -18.78 4.06
N PRO A 77 -35.58 -19.61 3.57
CA PRO A 77 -35.74 -21.00 4.01
C PRO A 77 -34.48 -21.86 3.88
N GLY A 78 -33.63 -21.58 2.88
CA GLY A 78 -32.33 -22.25 2.70
C GLY A 78 -31.32 -21.90 3.79
N GLU A 79 -31.29 -20.63 4.20
CA GLU A 79 -30.39 -20.12 5.25
C GLU A 79 -30.76 -20.71 6.61
N VAL A 80 -32.06 -20.80 6.91
CA VAL A 80 -32.55 -21.45 8.14
C VAL A 80 -32.08 -22.90 8.23
N ARG A 81 -32.20 -23.67 7.13
CA ARG A 81 -31.73 -25.08 7.11
C ARG A 81 -30.23 -25.17 7.34
N ALA A 82 -29.45 -24.38 6.60
CA ALA A 82 -27.99 -24.35 6.73
C ALA A 82 -27.54 -23.96 8.15
N ALA A 83 -28.24 -23.02 8.80
CA ALA A 83 -27.96 -22.65 10.19
C ALA A 83 -28.24 -23.80 11.17
N PHE A 84 -29.35 -24.53 11.01
CA PHE A 84 -29.60 -25.72 11.84
C PHE A 84 -28.56 -26.83 11.61
N ASP A 85 -28.18 -27.10 10.37
CA ASP A 85 -27.14 -28.10 10.05
C ASP A 85 -25.82 -27.68 10.71
N ARG A 86 -25.45 -26.40 10.59
CA ARG A 86 -24.26 -25.84 11.24
C ARG A 86 -24.25 -26.00 12.76
N LEU A 87 -25.39 -25.82 13.44
CA LEU A 87 -25.50 -26.00 14.90
C LEU A 87 -25.48 -27.48 15.35
N LEU A 88 -25.83 -28.42 14.46
CA LEU A 88 -25.96 -29.85 14.77
C LEU A 88 -24.71 -30.65 14.38
N ASP A 89 -24.06 -30.29 13.28
CA ASP A 89 -23.05 -31.13 12.63
C ASP A 89 -21.62 -30.86 13.10
N ASP A 90 -21.28 -29.61 13.47
CA ASP A 90 -19.93 -29.23 13.89
C ASP A 90 -19.95 -28.43 15.22
N PRO A 91 -19.53 -29.04 16.35
CA PRO A 91 -19.52 -28.38 17.66
C PRO A 91 -18.55 -27.20 17.72
N ARG A 92 -17.49 -27.17 16.90
CA ARG A 92 -16.53 -26.05 16.85
C ARG A 92 -17.16 -24.83 16.19
N ARG A 93 -17.87 -25.05 15.08
CA ARG A 93 -18.64 -23.98 14.41
C ARG A 93 -19.73 -23.45 15.33
N ARG A 94 -20.46 -24.35 16.01
CA ARG A 94 -21.45 -23.98 17.02
C ARG A 94 -20.85 -23.11 18.13
N LEU A 95 -19.72 -23.51 18.71
CA LEU A 95 -19.05 -22.74 19.77
C LEU A 95 -18.65 -21.34 19.27
N VAL A 96 -18.12 -21.25 18.05
CA VAL A 96 -17.77 -19.97 17.42
C VAL A 96 -19.00 -19.08 17.23
N ASP A 97 -20.12 -19.60 16.73
CA ASP A 97 -21.37 -18.83 16.62
C ASP A 97 -21.87 -18.38 18.00
N GLU A 98 -21.65 -19.18 19.04
CA GLU A 98 -22.05 -18.85 20.42
C GLU A 98 -21.24 -17.66 20.96
N LEU A 99 -19.94 -17.56 20.66
CA LEU A 99 -19.10 -16.41 21.04
C LEU A 99 -19.56 -15.07 20.43
N PHE A 100 -20.33 -15.11 19.36
CA PHE A 100 -20.84 -13.91 18.67
C PHE A 100 -22.35 -13.76 18.84
N TRP A 101 -22.96 -14.42 19.81
CA TRP A 101 -24.39 -14.32 20.08
C TRP A 101 -24.73 -14.17 21.56
N LEU A 102 -26.01 -13.98 21.87
CA LEU A 102 -26.44 -13.62 23.21
C LEU A 102 -26.38 -14.80 24.18
N TRP A 103 -25.83 -14.56 25.38
CA TRP A 103 -25.64 -15.53 26.46
C TRP A 103 -26.64 -15.35 27.61
N ASP A 104 -27.25 -14.17 27.74
CA ASP A 104 -28.26 -13.93 28.77
C ASP A 104 -29.59 -14.55 28.35
N THR A 105 -29.71 -15.85 28.59
CA THR A 105 -30.90 -16.66 28.30
C THR A 105 -31.41 -17.34 29.57
N ASP A 106 -32.73 -17.56 29.65
CA ASP A 106 -33.37 -18.17 30.82
C ASP A 106 -32.89 -19.61 31.10
N ASP A 107 -32.38 -20.30 30.07
CA ASP A 107 -31.84 -21.66 30.14
C ASP A 107 -30.32 -21.71 30.37
N ALA A 108 -29.68 -20.58 30.68
CA ALA A 108 -28.28 -20.54 31.04
C ALA A 108 -27.99 -21.38 32.31
N THR A 109 -27.03 -22.29 32.22
CA THR A 109 -26.71 -23.28 33.28
C THR A 109 -25.33 -23.06 33.94
N CYS A 110 -24.58 -22.06 33.50
CA CYS A 110 -23.26 -21.79 34.04
C CYS A 110 -23.31 -21.10 35.41
N ALA A 111 -22.26 -21.26 36.22
CA ALA A 111 -22.09 -20.58 37.50
C ALA A 111 -21.52 -19.15 37.36
N CYS A 112 -21.55 -18.56 36.16
CA CYS A 112 -20.99 -17.24 35.90
C CYS A 112 -21.73 -16.15 36.66
N VAL A 113 -21.01 -15.08 37.01
CA VAL A 113 -21.64 -13.86 37.52
C VAL A 113 -22.53 -13.28 36.42
N LYS A 114 -23.79 -12.95 36.75
CA LYS A 114 -24.77 -12.43 35.76
C LYS A 114 -24.26 -11.25 34.93
N SER A 115 -23.44 -10.38 35.52
CA SER A 115 -22.84 -9.26 34.80
C SER A 115 -21.94 -9.68 33.65
N LEU A 116 -21.35 -10.89 33.67
CA LEU A 116 -20.54 -11.37 32.55
C LEU A 116 -21.37 -11.50 31.27
N HIS A 117 -22.55 -12.11 31.36
CA HIS A 117 -23.42 -12.28 30.19
C HIS A 117 -23.98 -10.94 29.73
N ALA A 118 -24.41 -10.10 30.67
CA ALA A 118 -24.92 -8.77 30.34
C ALA A 118 -23.87 -7.93 29.58
N ASP A 119 -22.63 -7.89 30.08
CA ASP A 119 -21.54 -7.12 29.45
C ASP A 119 -21.14 -7.72 28.09
N HIS A 120 -21.14 -9.05 27.96
CA HIS A 120 -20.90 -9.73 26.69
C HIS A 120 -21.99 -9.39 25.66
N ASP A 121 -23.24 -9.51 26.05
CA ASP A 121 -24.39 -9.26 25.19
C ASP A 121 -24.48 -7.78 24.80
N GLU A 122 -24.08 -6.86 25.67
CA GLU A 122 -23.90 -5.44 25.34
C GLU A 122 -22.82 -5.26 24.26
N ALA A 123 -21.66 -5.93 24.39
CA ALA A 123 -20.60 -5.87 23.39
C ALA A 123 -21.05 -6.43 22.01
N VAL A 124 -21.78 -7.56 22.01
CA VAL A 124 -22.37 -8.15 20.80
C VAL A 124 -23.36 -7.18 20.16
N ARG A 125 -24.30 -6.61 20.93
CA ARG A 125 -25.31 -5.68 20.39
C ARG A 125 -24.69 -4.39 19.88
N ALA A 126 -23.74 -3.80 20.61
CA ALA A 126 -23.06 -2.57 20.19
C ALA A 126 -22.30 -2.77 18.87
N HIS A 127 -21.57 -3.88 18.74
CA HIS A 127 -20.83 -4.20 17.51
C HIS A 127 -21.77 -4.54 16.35
N CYS A 128 -22.85 -5.29 16.60
CA CYS A 128 -23.89 -5.57 15.60
C CYS A 128 -24.53 -4.28 15.09
N ALA A 129 -24.92 -3.37 15.99
CA ALA A 129 -25.54 -2.10 15.62
C ALA A 129 -24.58 -1.21 14.80
N ALA A 130 -23.29 -1.18 15.17
CA ALA A 130 -22.29 -0.46 14.40
C ALA A 130 -22.14 -1.02 12.97
N LEU A 131 -22.06 -2.35 12.84
CA LEU A 131 -21.96 -3.03 11.55
C LEU A 131 -23.21 -2.86 10.69
N ASP A 132 -24.40 -2.99 11.28
CA ASP A 132 -25.67 -2.83 10.57
C ASP A 132 -25.83 -1.40 10.05
N ARG A 133 -25.54 -0.40 10.89
CA ARG A 133 -25.60 1.02 10.51
C ARG A 133 -24.62 1.37 9.40
N GLU A 134 -23.42 0.77 9.43
CA GLU A 134 -22.38 0.93 8.43
C GLU A 134 -22.73 0.23 7.09
N ALA A 135 -23.48 -0.88 7.15
CA ALA A 135 -23.89 -1.64 5.96
C ALA A 135 -25.13 -1.07 5.26
N ASP A 136 -26.12 -0.56 6.01
CA ASP A 136 -27.43 -0.18 5.46
C ASP A 136 -27.52 1.28 4.97
N ASP A 137 -26.66 2.18 5.47
CA ASP A 137 -26.64 3.59 5.04
C ASP A 137 -25.20 4.17 5.08
N PRO A 138 -24.47 4.17 3.95
CA PRO A 138 -23.15 4.80 3.82
C PRO A 138 -23.24 6.33 3.69
N GLY A 139 -24.28 6.94 4.29
CA GLY A 139 -24.48 8.37 4.39
C GLY A 139 -23.31 9.11 5.04
N PRO A 140 -23.34 10.46 5.08
CA PRO A 140 -22.31 11.22 5.76
C PRO A 140 -22.19 10.75 7.21
N ILE A 141 -20.95 10.56 7.67
CA ILE A 141 -20.62 10.14 9.03
C ILE A 141 -21.38 11.03 10.02
N ASP A 142 -22.32 10.43 10.75
CA ASP A 142 -22.99 11.11 11.84
C ASP A 142 -22.30 10.78 13.18
N PRO A 143 -22.50 11.62 14.23
CA PRO A 143 -21.96 11.36 15.55
C PRO A 143 -22.44 10.05 16.18
N GLU A 144 -23.56 9.49 15.72
CA GLU A 144 -24.15 8.27 16.26
C GLU A 144 -23.36 7.04 15.84
N LEU A 145 -23.03 6.90 14.55
CA LEU A 145 -22.20 5.80 14.05
C LEU A 145 -20.83 5.78 14.74
N LYS A 146 -20.22 6.95 14.97
CA LYS A 146 -18.98 7.06 15.74
C LYS A 146 -19.15 6.51 17.16
N ARG A 147 -20.22 6.91 17.86
CA ARG A 147 -20.52 6.44 19.23
C ARG A 147 -20.78 4.93 19.28
N LEU A 148 -21.44 4.35 18.27
CA LEU A 148 -21.67 2.91 18.18
C LEU A 148 -20.35 2.15 18.09
N TRP A 149 -19.42 2.60 17.24
CA TRP A 149 -18.09 1.99 17.11
C TRP A 149 -17.23 2.12 18.38
N GLU A 150 -17.27 3.28 19.04
CA GLU A 150 -16.57 3.50 20.31
C GLU A 150 -17.12 2.60 21.42
N SER A 151 -18.45 2.56 21.57
CA SER A 151 -19.14 1.69 22.54
C SER A 151 -18.85 0.21 22.29
N ALA A 152 -18.81 -0.24 21.03
CA ALA A 152 -18.44 -1.61 20.68
C ALA A 152 -17.00 -1.94 21.09
N ALA A 153 -16.04 -1.06 20.77
CA ALA A 153 -14.64 -1.26 21.10
C ALA A 153 -14.41 -1.30 22.62
N GLU A 154 -15.03 -0.37 23.37
CA GLU A 154 -14.94 -0.31 24.83
C GLU A 154 -15.54 -1.55 25.50
N SER A 155 -16.73 -1.97 25.05
CA SER A 155 -17.43 -3.14 25.60
C SER A 155 -16.64 -4.43 25.36
N TRP A 156 -16.15 -4.65 24.12
CA TRP A 156 -15.31 -5.81 23.83
C TRP A 156 -14.00 -5.76 24.61
N GLN A 157 -13.36 -4.60 24.73
CA GLN A 157 -12.13 -4.48 25.53
C GLN A 157 -12.37 -4.84 27.00
N ALA A 158 -13.48 -4.40 27.59
CA ALA A 158 -13.85 -4.70 28.97
C ALA A 158 -14.08 -6.21 29.17
N VAL A 159 -14.81 -6.85 28.27
CA VAL A 159 -15.13 -8.29 28.32
C VAL A 159 -13.86 -9.13 28.16
N LEU A 160 -13.01 -8.85 27.15
CA LEU A 160 -11.81 -9.64 26.84
C LEU A 160 -10.75 -9.62 27.93
N ARG A 161 -10.74 -8.58 28.78
CA ARG A 161 -9.82 -8.47 29.93
C ARG A 161 -10.22 -9.37 31.09
N ARG A 162 -11.46 -9.88 31.15
CA ARG A 162 -11.95 -10.69 32.26
C ARG A 162 -11.58 -12.15 32.06
N ALA A 163 -10.83 -12.73 33.00
CA ALA A 163 -10.54 -14.17 33.00
C ALA A 163 -11.82 -15.03 32.98
N ALA A 164 -12.87 -14.55 33.66
CA ALA A 164 -14.18 -15.20 33.73
C ALA A 164 -14.84 -15.41 32.35
N PHE A 165 -14.52 -14.60 31.33
CA PHE A 165 -14.98 -14.82 29.97
C PHE A 165 -14.47 -16.16 29.42
N TRP A 166 -13.17 -16.43 29.59
CA TRP A 166 -12.58 -17.69 29.13
C TRP A 166 -12.96 -18.88 30.02
N ASP A 167 -13.23 -18.67 31.30
CA ASP A 167 -13.81 -19.70 32.17
C ASP A 167 -15.22 -20.10 31.70
N HIS A 168 -16.02 -19.13 31.25
CA HIS A 168 -17.31 -19.40 30.63
C HIS A 168 -17.12 -20.24 29.35
N VAL A 169 -16.20 -19.87 28.45
CA VAL A 169 -15.94 -20.64 27.23
C VAL A 169 -15.51 -22.09 27.54
N ARG A 170 -14.64 -22.29 28.53
CA ARG A 170 -14.27 -23.64 29.03
C ARG A 170 -15.47 -24.42 29.54
N HIS A 171 -16.34 -23.78 30.31
CA HIS A 171 -17.58 -24.40 30.78
C HIS A 171 -18.45 -24.85 29.60
N ARG A 172 -18.56 -24.03 28.55
CA ARG A 172 -19.31 -24.37 27.35
C ARG A 172 -18.70 -25.52 26.55
N VAL A 173 -17.38 -25.56 26.40
CA VAL A 173 -16.66 -26.72 25.83
C VAL A 173 -16.99 -27.99 26.61
N ALA A 174 -16.93 -27.96 27.94
CA ALA A 174 -17.26 -29.10 28.78
C ALA A 174 -18.74 -29.51 28.67
N ALA A 175 -19.66 -28.55 28.59
CA ALA A 175 -21.09 -28.80 28.47
C ALA A 175 -21.50 -29.36 27.10
N LEU A 176 -20.76 -29.04 26.03
CA LEU A 176 -20.97 -29.63 24.71
C LEU A 176 -20.49 -31.09 24.64
N ASP A 177 -19.55 -31.48 25.52
CA ASP A 177 -19.04 -32.85 25.69
C ASP A 177 -18.70 -33.53 24.35
N ASP A 178 -17.92 -32.84 23.51
CA ASP A 178 -17.52 -33.33 22.19
C ASP A 178 -16.00 -33.39 22.07
N ARG A 179 -15.48 -34.54 21.64
CA ARG A 179 -14.03 -34.80 21.49
C ARG A 179 -13.29 -33.84 20.55
N GLN A 180 -14.00 -33.09 19.72
CA GLN A 180 -13.42 -32.08 18.83
C GLN A 180 -13.11 -30.75 19.54
N LEU A 181 -13.55 -30.59 20.79
CA LEU A 181 -13.35 -29.41 21.61
C LEU A 181 -12.58 -29.79 22.87
N ASP A 182 -11.40 -29.22 23.03
CA ASP A 182 -10.55 -29.38 24.20
C ASP A 182 -9.92 -28.03 24.61
N GLU A 183 -8.99 -28.04 25.56
CA GLU A 183 -8.34 -26.79 26.03
C GLU A 183 -7.54 -26.10 24.90
N SER A 184 -7.00 -26.85 23.94
CA SER A 184 -6.27 -26.24 22.82
C SER A 184 -7.19 -25.42 21.90
N ALA A 185 -8.46 -25.82 21.79
CA ALA A 185 -9.48 -25.03 21.10
C ALA A 185 -9.75 -23.70 21.84
N VAL A 186 -9.81 -23.72 23.18
CA VAL A 186 -9.97 -22.50 23.98
C VAL A 186 -8.74 -21.59 23.85
N ASP A 187 -7.53 -22.14 23.91
CA ASP A 187 -6.29 -21.37 23.75
C ASP A 187 -6.17 -20.75 22.35
N GLY A 188 -6.51 -21.51 21.31
CA GLY A 188 -6.55 -21.01 19.94
C GLY A 188 -7.57 -19.89 19.75
N LEU A 189 -8.79 -20.07 20.26
CA LEU A 189 -9.81 -19.02 20.27
C LEU A 189 -9.31 -17.78 21.01
N ARG A 190 -8.70 -17.94 22.19
CA ARG A 190 -8.18 -16.82 22.98
C ARG A 190 -7.15 -15.98 22.26
N GLN A 191 -6.29 -16.61 21.47
CA GLN A 191 -5.27 -15.92 20.69
C GLN A 191 -5.85 -15.19 19.48
N GLU A 192 -6.86 -15.76 18.83
CA GLU A 192 -7.39 -15.24 17.56
C GLU A 192 -8.62 -14.31 17.72
N PHE A 193 -9.37 -14.40 18.83
CA PHE A 193 -10.70 -13.79 18.92
C PHE A 193 -10.71 -12.27 18.76
N ALA A 194 -9.72 -11.55 19.31
CA ALA A 194 -9.60 -10.10 19.11
C ALA A 194 -9.37 -9.74 17.63
N THR A 195 -8.58 -10.56 16.92
CA THR A 195 -8.31 -10.44 15.48
C THR A 195 -9.56 -10.77 14.65
N ALA A 196 -10.37 -11.73 15.09
CA ALA A 196 -11.64 -12.07 14.47
C ALA A 196 -12.69 -10.94 14.62
N LEU A 197 -12.73 -10.28 15.78
CA LEU A 197 -13.59 -9.11 16.01
C LEU A 197 -13.18 -7.89 15.15
N LEU A 198 -11.90 -7.77 14.82
CA LEU A 198 -11.38 -6.69 13.97
C LEU A 198 -11.76 -6.85 12.50
N ARG A 199 -11.80 -8.09 12.01
CA ARG A 199 -11.91 -8.39 10.58
C ARG A 199 -13.13 -7.79 9.87
N PRO A 200 -14.33 -7.71 10.48
CA PRO A 200 -15.46 -6.99 9.88
C PRO A 200 -15.11 -5.54 9.48
N ILE A 201 -14.34 -4.83 10.30
CA ILE A 201 -13.93 -3.43 10.07
C ILE A 201 -12.96 -3.37 8.89
N THR A 202 -11.97 -4.26 8.85
CA THR A 202 -10.97 -4.27 7.77
C THR A 202 -11.59 -4.71 6.44
N ASP A 203 -12.50 -5.68 6.46
CA ASP A 203 -13.28 -6.10 5.28
C ASP A 203 -14.08 -4.93 4.70
N LEU A 204 -14.75 -4.14 5.56
CA LEU A 204 -15.48 -2.94 5.14
C LEU A 204 -14.53 -1.88 4.57
N ALA A 205 -13.36 -1.67 5.17
CA ALA A 205 -12.33 -0.76 4.66
C ALA A 205 -11.85 -1.16 3.25
N GLY A 206 -11.84 -2.47 2.96
CA GLY A 206 -11.47 -2.99 1.64
C GLY A 206 -12.52 -2.74 0.55
N ARG A 207 -13.81 -2.82 0.93
CA ARG A 207 -14.96 -2.74 0.01
C ARG A 207 -15.44 -1.30 -0.21
N ASN A 208 -15.48 -0.48 0.83
CA ASN A 208 -16.01 0.88 0.76
C ASN A 208 -14.87 1.91 0.56
N GLN A 209 -14.66 2.31 -0.70
CA GLN A 209 -13.61 3.27 -1.05
C GLN A 209 -13.83 4.66 -0.42
N ARG A 210 -15.07 5.05 -0.14
CA ARG A 210 -15.39 6.38 0.42
C ARG A 210 -14.91 6.52 1.86
N ASP A 211 -15.12 5.48 2.66
CA ASP A 211 -14.85 5.48 4.10
C ASP A 211 -13.55 4.77 4.50
N GLN A 212 -12.80 4.31 3.52
CA GLN A 212 -11.58 3.51 3.68
C GLN A 212 -10.59 4.12 4.70
N ALA A 213 -10.36 5.44 4.66
CA ALA A 213 -9.47 6.14 5.59
C ALA A 213 -9.96 6.08 7.04
N ARG A 214 -11.27 6.30 7.24
CA ARG A 214 -11.91 6.28 8.56
C ARG A 214 -11.89 4.87 9.13
N LEU A 215 -12.27 3.88 8.33
CA LEU A 215 -12.34 2.48 8.77
C LEU A 215 -10.95 1.92 9.10
N ALA A 216 -9.91 2.25 8.31
CA ALA A 216 -8.53 1.92 8.65
C ALA A 216 -8.07 2.61 9.95
N SER A 217 -8.46 3.88 10.17
CA SER A 217 -8.17 4.59 11.42
C SER A 217 -8.92 4.01 12.62
N LEU A 218 -10.14 3.53 12.42
CA LEU A 218 -10.94 2.86 13.44
C LEU A 218 -10.33 1.50 13.80
N ALA A 219 -9.96 0.70 12.80
CA ALA A 219 -9.29 -0.59 12.97
C ALA A 219 -8.04 -0.47 13.87
N ARG A 220 -7.24 0.59 13.67
CA ARG A 220 -6.05 0.88 14.49
C ARG A 220 -6.33 1.21 15.96
N ARG A 221 -7.55 1.61 16.30
CA ARG A 221 -7.98 1.89 17.68
C ARG A 221 -8.70 0.70 18.32
N TRP A 222 -8.96 -0.36 17.56
CA TRP A 222 -9.65 -1.55 18.06
C TRP A 222 -8.80 -2.28 19.11
N PRO A 223 -9.40 -2.96 20.10
CA PRO A 223 -8.67 -3.72 21.13
C PRO A 223 -8.06 -5.02 20.59
N ALA A 224 -7.18 -4.91 19.59
CA ALA A 224 -6.41 -6.00 19.01
C ALA A 224 -4.90 -5.65 19.00
N PRO A 225 -3.99 -6.64 18.92
CA PRO A 225 -2.56 -6.39 18.79
C PRO A 225 -2.26 -5.55 17.53
N SER A 226 -1.38 -4.55 17.65
CA SER A 226 -1.06 -3.65 16.52
C SER A 226 -0.53 -4.37 15.29
N VAL A 227 0.26 -5.44 15.49
CA VAL A 227 0.78 -6.28 14.40
C VAL A 227 -0.36 -6.97 13.65
N ALA A 228 -1.32 -7.56 14.38
CA ALA A 228 -2.48 -8.20 13.76
C ALA A 228 -3.36 -7.21 12.99
N ILE A 229 -3.49 -5.98 13.48
CA ILE A 229 -4.19 -4.91 12.76
C ILE A 229 -3.49 -4.57 11.45
N ASP A 230 -2.18 -4.36 11.49
CA ASP A 230 -1.40 -4.01 10.31
C ASP A 230 -1.40 -5.13 9.26
N ASP A 231 -1.26 -6.39 9.70
CA ASP A 231 -1.31 -7.57 8.82
C ASP A 231 -2.68 -7.73 8.12
N GLN A 232 -3.78 -7.47 8.83
CA GLN A 232 -5.12 -7.51 8.22
C GLN A 232 -5.32 -6.38 7.22
N LEU A 233 -4.89 -5.15 7.55
CA LEU A 233 -4.95 -4.02 6.63
C LEU A 233 -4.09 -4.27 5.38
N GLU A 234 -2.91 -4.89 5.52
CA GLU A 234 -2.08 -5.31 4.39
C GLU A 234 -2.73 -6.41 3.55
N THR A 235 -3.41 -7.37 4.18
CA THR A 235 -4.17 -8.41 3.48
C THR A 235 -5.27 -7.79 2.63
N VAL A 236 -6.01 -6.83 3.18
CA VAL A 236 -7.04 -6.07 2.46
C VAL A 236 -6.45 -5.22 1.33
N ALA A 237 -5.23 -4.71 1.51
CA ALA A 237 -4.51 -3.94 0.51
C ALA A 237 -3.83 -4.81 -0.58
N ALA A 238 -3.79 -6.15 -0.42
CA ALA A 238 -3.07 -7.05 -1.33
C ALA A 238 -3.39 -6.86 -2.82
N PRO A 239 -4.68 -6.74 -3.26
CA PRO A 239 -5.00 -6.51 -4.66
C PRO A 239 -4.38 -5.23 -5.23
N ARG A 240 -4.25 -4.18 -4.40
CA ARG A 240 -3.67 -2.89 -4.80
C ARG A 240 -2.14 -2.98 -4.93
N TYR A 241 -1.50 -3.73 -4.04
CA TYR A 241 -0.07 -4.04 -4.18
C TYR A 241 0.21 -4.78 -5.49
N GLU A 242 -0.60 -5.79 -5.83
CA GLU A 242 -0.41 -6.55 -7.07
C GLU A 242 -0.68 -5.69 -8.31
N ALA A 243 -1.69 -4.82 -8.27
CA ALA A 243 -1.95 -3.86 -9.35
C ALA A 243 -0.78 -2.87 -9.55
N ALA A 244 -0.27 -2.27 -8.47
CA ALA A 244 0.87 -1.35 -8.53
C ALA A 244 2.14 -2.02 -9.06
N ARG A 245 2.44 -3.25 -8.60
CA ARG A 245 3.59 -4.03 -9.09
C ARG A 245 3.46 -4.43 -10.55
N THR A 246 2.28 -4.82 -10.98
CA THR A 246 2.01 -5.14 -12.40
C THR A 246 2.19 -3.90 -13.27
N GLY A 247 1.70 -2.74 -12.83
CA GLY A 247 1.92 -1.46 -13.49
C GLY A 247 3.39 -1.09 -13.57
N LEU A 248 4.16 -1.28 -12.49
CA LEU A 248 5.61 -1.04 -12.48
C LEU A 248 6.38 -1.97 -13.41
N ALA A 249 6.05 -3.26 -13.43
CA ALA A 249 6.66 -4.21 -14.36
C ALA A 249 6.40 -3.79 -15.82
N THR A 250 5.15 -3.45 -16.14
CA THR A 250 4.75 -2.96 -17.47
C THR A 250 5.49 -1.68 -17.86
N ALA A 251 5.63 -0.73 -16.93
CA ALA A 251 6.34 0.52 -17.15
C ALA A 251 7.85 0.28 -17.36
N ASN A 252 8.45 -0.64 -16.60
CA ASN A 252 9.84 -1.03 -16.76
C ASN A 252 10.09 -1.70 -18.11
N ASP A 253 9.22 -2.62 -18.55
CA ASP A 253 9.34 -3.27 -19.86
C ASP A 253 9.31 -2.25 -21.00
N ARG A 254 8.39 -1.28 -20.95
CA ARG A 254 8.33 -0.14 -21.89
C ARG A 254 9.61 0.69 -21.89
N LEU A 255 10.22 0.90 -20.72
CA LEU A 255 11.48 1.62 -20.62
C LEU A 255 12.62 0.83 -21.28
N GLN A 256 12.67 -0.49 -21.11
CA GLN A 256 13.68 -1.35 -21.76
C GLN A 256 13.50 -1.42 -23.28
N GLU A 257 12.26 -1.34 -23.77
CA GLU A 257 11.93 -1.24 -25.19
C GLU A 257 12.31 0.14 -25.79
N GLY A 258 12.60 1.13 -24.94
CA GLY A 258 13.01 2.48 -25.32
C GLY A 258 11.89 3.51 -25.31
N ASP A 259 10.65 3.11 -25.01
CA ASP A 259 9.46 3.95 -24.99
C ASP A 259 9.31 4.71 -23.67
N THR A 260 10.29 5.58 -23.39
CA THR A 260 10.44 6.29 -22.11
C THR A 260 9.20 7.12 -21.73
N ALA A 261 8.59 7.80 -22.70
CA ALA A 261 7.38 8.60 -22.46
C ALA A 261 6.18 7.71 -22.08
N LEU A 262 6.07 6.53 -22.69
CA LEU A 262 5.00 5.59 -22.42
C LEU A 262 5.21 4.87 -21.07
N ALA A 263 6.46 4.58 -20.71
CA ALA A 263 6.83 4.07 -19.39
C ALA A 263 6.41 5.03 -18.28
N ALA A 264 6.79 6.31 -18.39
CA ALA A 264 6.37 7.33 -17.43
C ALA A 264 4.84 7.50 -17.42
N ALA A 265 4.18 7.49 -18.58
CA ALA A 265 2.73 7.56 -18.66
C ALA A 265 2.05 6.43 -17.88
N THR A 266 2.51 5.17 -18.02
CA THR A 266 2.03 4.03 -17.21
C THR A 266 2.14 4.29 -15.73
N VAL A 267 3.25 4.86 -15.26
CA VAL A 267 3.40 5.19 -13.83
C VAL A 267 2.29 6.14 -13.38
N TYR A 268 2.06 7.23 -14.12
CA TYR A 268 1.04 8.22 -13.75
C TYR A 268 -0.40 7.68 -13.83
N THR A 269 -0.70 6.83 -14.82
CA THR A 269 -2.07 6.33 -15.05
C THR A 269 -2.41 5.12 -14.20
N ASP A 270 -1.44 4.24 -13.96
CA ASP A 270 -1.72 2.90 -13.42
C ASP A 270 -1.12 2.72 -12.02
N VAL A 271 0.08 3.26 -11.76
CA VAL A 271 0.80 3.04 -10.48
C VAL A 271 0.44 4.08 -9.43
N LEU A 272 0.54 5.38 -9.75
CA LEU A 272 0.31 6.44 -8.76
C LEU A 272 -1.11 6.45 -8.15
N PRO A 273 -2.20 6.14 -8.88
CA PRO A 273 -3.52 6.01 -8.27
C PRO A 273 -3.58 4.88 -7.23
N GLU A 274 -2.90 3.76 -7.47
CA GLU A 274 -2.83 2.66 -6.51
C GLU A 274 -2.00 3.03 -5.28
N LEU A 275 -0.87 3.72 -5.46
CA LEU A 275 -0.07 4.24 -4.34
C LEU A 275 -0.87 5.18 -3.44
N ARG A 276 -1.64 6.11 -4.02
CA ARG A 276 -2.53 7.00 -3.24
C ARG A 276 -3.58 6.21 -2.45
N ARG A 277 -4.12 5.13 -3.02
CA ARG A 277 -5.09 4.26 -2.33
C ARG A 277 -4.43 3.42 -1.24
N LEU A 278 -3.20 2.97 -1.47
CA LEU A 278 -2.40 2.28 -0.45
C LEU A 278 -2.12 3.21 0.73
N ASP A 279 -1.72 4.46 0.49
CA ASP A 279 -1.42 5.42 1.57
C ASP A 279 -2.62 5.71 2.49
N ILE A 280 -3.86 5.52 2.00
CA ILE A 280 -5.06 5.68 2.81
C ILE A 280 -5.21 4.55 3.86
N VAL A 281 -4.84 3.32 3.50
CA VAL A 281 -5.06 2.12 4.35
C VAL A 281 -3.81 1.65 5.03
N VAL A 282 -2.70 1.61 4.30
CA VAL A 282 -1.39 1.09 4.69
C VAL A 282 -0.33 2.14 4.35
N PRO A 283 -0.27 3.25 5.11
CA PRO A 283 0.61 4.37 4.79
C PRO A 283 2.09 3.98 4.84
N ARG A 284 2.87 4.53 3.91
CA ARG A 284 4.30 4.23 3.73
C ARG A 284 5.19 4.51 4.94
N ASP A 285 4.79 5.41 5.84
CA ASP A 285 5.51 5.71 7.08
C ASP A 285 5.40 4.58 8.13
N ARG A 286 4.35 3.77 8.03
CA ARG A 286 4.09 2.63 8.91
C ARG A 286 4.38 1.28 8.25
N HIS A 287 4.15 1.17 6.94
CA HIS A 287 4.23 -0.10 6.20
C HIS A 287 5.43 -0.10 5.25
N ARG A 288 6.44 -0.91 5.60
CA ARG A 288 7.65 -1.09 4.78
C ARG A 288 7.34 -1.56 3.37
N ARG A 289 6.32 -2.39 3.18
CA ARG A 289 5.90 -2.86 1.86
C ARG A 289 5.40 -1.72 0.98
N THR A 290 4.58 -0.79 1.51
CA THR A 290 4.17 0.43 0.79
C THR A 290 5.36 1.32 0.47
N ALA A 291 6.25 1.56 1.45
CA ALA A 291 7.48 2.34 1.22
C ALA A 291 8.34 1.75 0.10
N GLY A 292 8.46 0.42 0.03
CA GLY A 292 9.17 -0.29 -1.04
C GLY A 292 8.61 0.04 -2.43
N VAL A 293 7.29 -0.09 -2.63
CA VAL A 293 6.68 0.19 -3.95
C VAL A 293 6.80 1.67 -4.32
N HIS A 294 6.71 2.59 -3.36
CA HIS A 294 6.96 4.01 -3.59
C HIS A 294 8.40 4.27 -4.07
N ASN A 295 9.39 3.68 -3.39
CA ASN A 295 10.80 3.84 -3.76
C ASN A 295 11.10 3.23 -5.14
N ASP A 296 10.56 2.05 -5.45
CA ASP A 296 10.69 1.43 -6.78
C ASP A 296 10.11 2.33 -7.88
N THR A 297 8.96 2.96 -7.60
CA THR A 297 8.33 3.92 -8.52
C THR A 297 9.18 5.18 -8.70
N ALA A 298 9.77 5.69 -7.62
CA ALA A 298 10.67 6.84 -7.67
C ALA A 298 11.90 6.57 -8.53
N ILE A 299 12.54 5.41 -8.34
CA ILE A 299 13.70 4.99 -9.14
C ILE A 299 13.35 4.91 -10.62
N LEU A 300 12.20 4.33 -10.97
CA LEU A 300 11.76 4.23 -12.36
C LEU A 300 11.54 5.61 -13.00
N LEU A 301 10.85 6.53 -12.31
CA LEU A 301 10.62 7.89 -12.82
C LEU A 301 11.91 8.69 -12.96
N ASN A 302 12.84 8.54 -12.01
CA ASN A 302 14.18 9.11 -12.10
C ASN A 302 14.91 8.62 -13.36
N ASN A 303 14.90 7.31 -13.61
CA ASN A 303 15.52 6.73 -14.80
C ASN A 303 14.87 7.21 -16.09
N CYS A 304 13.53 7.30 -16.13
CA CYS A 304 12.80 7.87 -17.26
C CYS A 304 13.24 9.31 -17.54
N ALA A 305 13.40 10.14 -16.49
CA ALA A 305 13.79 11.54 -16.64
C ALA A 305 15.20 11.66 -17.24
N MET A 306 16.15 10.86 -16.75
CA MET A 306 17.53 10.89 -17.24
C MET A 306 17.64 10.39 -18.68
N ILE A 307 16.93 9.32 -19.04
CA ILE A 307 16.91 8.81 -20.42
C ILE A 307 16.25 9.82 -21.37
N LEU A 308 15.17 10.49 -20.94
CA LEU A 308 14.52 11.53 -21.75
C LEU A 308 15.47 12.70 -22.02
N MET A 309 16.15 13.19 -20.98
CA MET A 309 17.16 14.26 -21.10
C MET A 309 18.33 13.84 -21.99
N GLU A 310 18.79 12.59 -21.89
CA GLU A 310 19.85 12.06 -22.76
C GLU A 310 19.43 12.05 -24.23
N HIS A 311 18.17 11.70 -24.54
CA HIS A 311 17.71 11.57 -25.93
C HIS A 311 17.20 12.85 -26.57
N THR A 312 16.63 13.76 -25.78
CA THR A 312 15.93 14.94 -26.31
C THR A 312 16.50 16.27 -25.81
N GLY A 313 17.40 16.24 -24.83
CA GLY A 313 18.08 17.42 -24.30
C GLY A 313 17.13 18.42 -23.61
N PRO A 314 17.51 19.70 -23.52
CA PRO A 314 16.77 20.75 -22.82
C PRO A 314 15.33 20.97 -23.29
N ALA A 315 14.99 20.57 -24.52
CA ALA A 315 13.62 20.65 -25.00
C ALA A 315 12.64 19.83 -24.14
N SER A 316 13.13 18.86 -23.38
CA SER A 316 12.35 18.02 -22.47
C SER A 316 12.47 18.38 -20.99
N GLU A 317 13.21 19.45 -20.65
CA GLU A 317 13.52 19.82 -19.27
C GLU A 317 12.28 19.86 -18.39
N ALA A 318 11.22 20.55 -18.83
CA ALA A 318 9.99 20.70 -18.06
C ALA A 318 9.37 19.34 -17.71
N THR A 319 9.40 18.39 -18.65
CA THR A 319 8.89 17.03 -18.44
C THR A 319 9.81 16.22 -17.53
N ALA A 320 11.12 16.29 -17.73
CA ALA A 320 12.11 15.59 -16.89
C ALA A 320 12.05 16.08 -15.44
N ARG A 321 11.99 17.40 -15.21
CA ARG A 321 11.84 17.99 -13.88
C ARG A 321 10.55 17.57 -13.21
N LYS A 322 9.43 17.52 -13.93
CA LYS A 322 8.16 17.02 -13.41
C LYS A 322 8.29 15.59 -12.88
N TRP A 323 8.96 14.72 -13.64
CA TRP A 323 9.17 13.33 -13.25
C TRP A 323 10.12 13.20 -12.06
N LEU A 324 11.21 13.97 -12.01
CA LEU A 324 12.14 14.02 -10.88
C LEU A 324 11.46 14.53 -9.61
N THR A 325 10.65 15.59 -9.70
CA THR A 325 9.87 16.12 -8.56
C THR A 325 8.93 15.04 -8.01
N THR A 326 8.23 14.34 -8.91
CA THR A 326 7.33 13.25 -8.50
C THR A 326 8.12 12.09 -7.87
N ALA A 327 9.30 11.76 -8.40
CA ALA A 327 10.17 10.74 -7.81
C ALA A 327 10.63 11.14 -6.39
N LEU A 328 10.98 12.40 -6.18
CA LEU A 328 11.40 12.91 -4.88
C LEU A 328 10.27 12.84 -3.83
N ASP A 329 9.05 13.20 -4.23
CA ASP A 329 7.85 13.11 -3.38
C ASP A 329 7.51 11.67 -2.96
N LEU A 330 7.82 10.70 -3.82
CA LEU A 330 7.59 9.29 -3.59
C LEU A 330 8.66 8.66 -2.69
N SER A 331 9.91 9.06 -2.85
CA SER A 331 11.04 8.46 -2.13
C SER A 331 10.98 8.71 -0.62
N SER A 332 11.15 7.64 0.15
CA SER A 332 11.36 7.69 1.60
C SER A 332 12.80 7.36 2.00
N ASP A 333 13.57 6.79 1.07
CA ASP A 333 14.96 6.37 1.27
C ASP A 333 15.93 7.51 0.97
N SER A 334 16.84 7.79 1.91
CA SER A 334 17.81 8.90 1.79
C SER A 334 18.72 8.73 0.57
N PHE A 335 19.20 7.51 0.33
CA PHE A 335 20.11 7.25 -0.79
C PHE A 335 19.44 7.51 -2.14
N THR A 336 18.18 7.09 -2.29
CA THR A 336 17.38 7.35 -3.49
C THR A 336 17.07 8.84 -3.64
N LYS A 337 16.80 9.58 -2.55
CA LYS A 337 16.62 11.04 -2.60
C LYS A 337 17.89 11.75 -3.07
N ASP A 338 19.03 11.44 -2.47
CA ASP A 338 20.31 12.05 -2.83
C ASP A 338 20.64 11.82 -4.32
N ALA A 339 20.34 10.62 -4.83
CA ALA A 339 20.52 10.30 -6.25
C ALA A 339 19.59 11.12 -7.17
N ILE A 340 18.33 11.32 -6.76
CA ILE A 340 17.35 12.12 -7.53
C ILE A 340 17.77 13.60 -7.52
N GLU A 341 18.17 14.14 -6.38
CA GLU A 341 18.63 15.52 -6.24
C GLU A 341 19.91 15.78 -7.05
N LEU A 342 20.85 14.84 -7.05
CA LEU A 342 22.03 14.91 -7.90
C LEU A 342 21.66 14.95 -9.39
N ASN A 343 20.71 14.11 -9.81
CA ASN A 343 20.24 14.09 -11.19
C ASN A 343 19.51 15.39 -11.56
N GLU A 344 18.74 15.99 -10.64
CA GLU A 344 18.12 17.29 -10.84
C GLU A 344 19.14 18.43 -11.01
N GLN A 345 20.22 18.41 -10.22
CA GLN A 345 21.34 19.34 -10.36
C GLN A 345 21.99 19.18 -11.75
N GLN A 346 22.25 17.94 -12.18
CA GLN A 346 22.81 17.66 -13.49
C GLN A 346 21.92 18.16 -14.64
N VAL A 347 20.60 18.01 -14.52
CA VAL A 347 19.65 18.56 -15.51
C VAL A 347 19.75 20.08 -15.56
N THR A 348 19.86 20.73 -14.41
CA THR A 348 20.01 22.19 -14.31
C THR A 348 21.29 22.67 -14.98
N GLU A 349 22.43 22.08 -14.63
CA GLU A 349 23.73 22.42 -15.21
C GLU A 349 23.76 22.22 -16.73
N LEU A 350 23.13 21.15 -17.21
CA LEU A 350 23.04 20.83 -18.64
C LEU A 350 22.24 21.90 -19.40
N VAL A 351 21.09 22.30 -18.86
CA VAL A 351 20.24 23.34 -19.45
C VAL A 351 20.95 24.69 -19.47
N ASP A 352 21.58 25.08 -18.36
CA ASP A 352 22.31 26.34 -18.26
C ASP A 352 23.49 26.39 -19.24
N THR A 353 24.21 25.27 -19.40
CA THR A 353 25.29 25.14 -20.38
C THR A 353 24.75 25.32 -21.80
N PHE A 354 23.60 24.72 -22.12
CA PHE A 354 23.01 24.86 -23.44
C PHE A 354 22.53 26.28 -23.75
N ASN A 355 21.87 26.93 -22.78
CA ASN A 355 21.38 28.29 -22.94
C ASN A 355 22.55 29.24 -23.21
N ARG A 356 23.70 29.03 -22.56
CA ARG A 356 24.93 29.78 -22.81
C ARG A 356 25.49 29.56 -24.22
N ILE A 357 25.60 28.31 -24.66
CA ILE A 357 26.06 27.98 -26.03
C ILE A 357 25.14 28.60 -27.07
N THR A 358 23.82 28.53 -26.84
CA THR A 358 22.80 29.12 -27.73
C THR A 358 22.96 30.63 -27.81
N TYR A 359 23.07 31.30 -26.67
CA TYR A 359 23.28 32.74 -26.60
C TYR A 359 24.57 33.19 -27.30
N GLU A 360 25.68 32.47 -27.08
CA GLU A 360 26.95 32.76 -27.75
C GLU A 360 26.86 32.56 -29.26
N ALA A 361 26.22 31.47 -29.72
CA ALA A 361 26.03 31.22 -31.15
C ALA A 361 25.14 32.29 -31.82
N GLU A 362 24.08 32.73 -31.15
CA GLU A 362 23.22 33.82 -31.62
C GLU A 362 23.97 35.16 -31.68
N SER A 363 24.75 35.47 -30.65
CA SER A 363 25.60 36.67 -30.58
C SER A 363 26.64 36.68 -31.72
N LEU A 364 27.33 35.55 -31.95
CA LEU A 364 28.27 35.40 -33.05
C LEU A 364 27.60 35.53 -34.42
N LYS A 365 26.40 34.96 -34.58
CA LYS A 365 25.62 35.09 -35.82
C LYS A 365 25.22 36.54 -36.07
N ALA A 366 24.81 37.28 -35.04
CA ALA A 366 24.40 38.68 -35.15
C ALA A 366 25.60 39.61 -35.41
N GLY A 367 26.74 39.39 -34.75
CA GLY A 367 27.92 40.26 -34.87
C GLY A 367 28.82 39.97 -36.06
N TYR A 368 29.00 38.70 -36.42
CA TYR A 368 30.01 38.27 -37.41
C TYR A 368 29.44 37.41 -38.55
N GLY A 369 28.12 37.19 -38.55
CA GLY A 369 27.41 36.43 -39.57
C GLY A 369 27.36 34.92 -39.31
N PRO A 370 26.50 34.19 -40.04
CA PRO A 370 26.17 32.80 -39.77
C PRO A 370 27.35 31.83 -39.92
N ALA A 371 28.38 32.20 -40.70
CA ALA A 371 29.58 31.37 -40.91
C ALA A 371 30.41 31.18 -39.64
N VAL A 372 30.50 32.23 -38.82
CA VAL A 372 31.32 32.23 -37.61
C VAL A 372 30.62 31.42 -36.52
N ALA A 373 29.31 31.61 -36.37
CA ALA A 373 28.47 30.78 -35.50
C ALA A 373 28.53 29.30 -35.89
N ASP A 374 28.47 28.96 -37.18
CA ASP A 374 28.57 27.56 -37.63
C ASP A 374 29.91 26.92 -37.26
N ARG A 375 31.02 27.64 -37.42
CA ARG A 375 32.36 27.16 -37.07
C ARG A 375 32.47 26.89 -35.57
N PHE A 376 31.99 27.82 -34.74
CA PHE A 376 31.93 27.65 -33.29
C PHE A 376 31.14 26.38 -32.90
N LEU A 377 29.96 26.19 -33.49
CA LEU A 377 29.15 25.00 -33.23
C LEU A 377 29.81 23.71 -33.76
N LEU A 378 30.52 23.75 -34.88
CA LEU A 378 31.28 22.59 -35.39
C LEU A 378 32.44 22.19 -34.47
N GLU A 379 33.15 23.16 -33.90
CA GLU A 379 34.21 22.91 -32.91
C GLU A 379 33.64 22.26 -31.65
N LEU A 380 32.54 22.79 -31.12
CA LEU A 380 31.82 22.18 -30.00
C LEU A 380 31.32 20.78 -30.36
N ARG A 381 30.80 20.58 -31.58
CA ARG A 381 30.33 19.28 -32.07
C ARG A 381 31.45 18.25 -32.09
N GLN A 382 32.65 18.62 -32.54
CA GLN A 382 33.81 17.74 -32.53
C GLN A 382 34.24 17.37 -31.10
N GLN A 383 34.21 18.33 -30.18
CA GLN A 383 34.49 18.08 -28.76
C GLN A 383 33.43 17.17 -28.12
N ALA A 384 32.18 17.24 -28.60
CA ALA A 384 31.06 16.44 -28.14
C ALA A 384 30.87 15.12 -28.92
N ALA A 385 31.78 14.73 -29.82
CA ALA A 385 31.58 13.59 -30.71
C ALA A 385 31.32 12.28 -29.95
N GLY A 386 30.25 11.57 -30.32
CA GLY A 386 29.85 10.30 -29.69
C GLY A 386 29.11 10.46 -28.36
N THR A 387 28.63 11.66 -28.05
CA THR A 387 27.92 11.99 -26.81
C THR A 387 26.55 12.60 -27.11
N PRO A 388 25.63 12.64 -26.13
CA PRO A 388 24.33 13.31 -26.30
C PRO A 388 24.44 14.77 -26.75
N GLY A 389 25.53 15.45 -26.39
CA GLY A 389 25.80 16.83 -26.79
C GLY A 389 25.95 17.02 -28.31
N GLU A 390 26.39 15.99 -29.05
CA GLU A 390 26.55 16.07 -30.51
C GLU A 390 25.20 16.32 -31.23
N ALA A 391 24.18 15.53 -30.89
CA ALA A 391 22.85 15.63 -31.51
C ALA A 391 22.17 16.98 -31.21
N MET A 392 22.46 17.52 -30.03
CA MET A 392 21.95 18.79 -29.54
C MET A 392 22.58 19.98 -30.25
N ILE A 393 23.90 19.93 -30.46
CA ILE A 393 24.61 20.92 -31.27
C ILE A 393 24.15 20.84 -32.74
N ASP A 394 23.92 19.64 -33.27
CA ASP A 394 23.36 19.45 -34.62
C ASP A 394 21.96 20.05 -34.75
N LYS A 395 21.13 19.97 -33.71
CA LYS A 395 19.83 20.64 -33.68
C LYS A 395 19.99 22.16 -33.67
N LEU A 396 20.88 22.70 -32.82
CA LEU A 396 21.11 24.14 -32.72
C LEU A 396 21.62 24.74 -34.04
N ARG A 397 22.50 24.03 -34.77
CA ARG A 397 22.95 24.43 -36.12
C ARG A 397 21.79 24.53 -37.12
N ARG A 398 20.84 23.59 -37.06
CA ARG A 398 19.62 23.61 -37.90
C ARG A 398 18.70 24.78 -37.51
N ASP A 399 18.41 24.95 -36.23
CA ASP A 399 17.49 25.97 -35.72
C ASP A 399 18.02 27.39 -36.01
N LEU A 400 19.33 27.60 -35.90
CA LEU A 400 19.97 28.87 -36.24
C LEU A 400 20.18 29.07 -37.75
N GLY A 401 19.84 28.10 -38.60
CA GLY A 401 20.02 28.19 -40.05
C GLY A 401 21.48 28.40 -40.46
N THR A 402 22.43 27.92 -39.66
CA THR A 402 23.87 28.04 -39.94
C THR A 402 24.36 26.93 -40.85
N ASP A 403 23.55 25.87 -41.03
CA ASP A 403 23.88 24.72 -41.85
C ASP A 403 23.87 25.10 -43.34
N ARG A 404 25.06 25.24 -43.92
CA ARG A 404 25.26 25.58 -45.34
C ARG A 404 25.04 24.39 -46.28
N GLY A 405 24.78 23.20 -45.74
CA GLY A 405 24.69 21.94 -46.49
C GLY A 405 23.29 21.34 -46.48
N GLY A 406 22.38 21.87 -47.30
CA GLY A 406 21.11 21.22 -47.60
C GLY A 406 21.31 19.95 -48.44
N TYR A 407 21.74 18.85 -47.81
CA TYR A 407 21.58 17.50 -48.36
C TYR A 407 21.17 16.55 -47.24
N ALA A 408 19.97 15.99 -47.38
CA ALA A 408 19.40 14.99 -46.49
C ALA A 408 20.28 13.73 -46.47
N ALA A 409 21.06 13.54 -45.40
CA ALA A 409 21.72 12.28 -45.13
C ALA A 409 20.74 11.33 -44.43
N VAL A 410 20.31 10.29 -45.16
CA VAL A 410 19.53 9.17 -44.65
C VAL A 410 20.33 8.46 -43.55
N ALA A 411 19.74 8.34 -42.36
CA ALA A 411 20.37 7.75 -41.19
C ALA A 411 20.64 6.25 -41.38
N ALA A 412 21.89 5.83 -41.21
CA ALA A 412 22.27 4.42 -41.11
C ALA A 412 22.12 3.92 -39.66
N PRO A 413 21.69 2.66 -39.42
CA PRO A 413 21.44 2.16 -38.07
C PRO A 413 22.76 1.86 -37.35
N ARG A 414 23.06 2.61 -36.29
CA ARG A 414 24.18 2.30 -35.38
C ARG A 414 23.72 1.38 -34.26
N ARG A 415 24.39 0.23 -34.13
CA ARG A 415 24.23 -0.72 -33.02
C ARG A 415 24.56 -0.04 -31.68
N ARG A 416 23.57 0.00 -30.78
CA ARG A 416 23.70 0.44 -29.39
C ARG A 416 24.61 -0.52 -28.62
N ARG A 417 25.63 0.02 -27.96
CA ARG A 417 26.38 -0.64 -26.88
C ARG A 417 26.06 0.14 -25.61
N THR A 418 25.12 -0.36 -24.83
CA THR A 418 24.71 0.19 -23.54
C THR A 418 25.78 -0.14 -22.50
N GLY A 419 26.54 0.87 -22.12
CA GLY A 419 27.43 0.85 -20.96
C GLY A 419 27.44 2.24 -20.37
N LEU A 420 26.86 2.38 -19.16
CA LEU A 420 26.78 3.62 -18.39
C LEU A 420 28.12 4.37 -18.45
N LYS A 421 28.13 5.57 -19.02
CA LYS A 421 29.21 6.55 -18.82
C LYS A 421 28.64 7.95 -18.66
N LEU A 422 28.32 8.27 -17.41
CA LEU A 422 28.09 9.62 -16.87
C LEU A 422 29.33 10.55 -16.93
N ALA A 423 30.40 10.17 -17.63
CA ALA A 423 31.70 10.85 -17.60
C ALA A 423 31.80 12.09 -18.50
N PHE A 424 30.76 12.43 -19.27
CA PHE A 424 30.85 13.47 -20.30
C PHE A 424 30.70 14.91 -19.77
N TRP A 425 29.79 15.17 -18.85
CA TRP A 425 29.43 16.55 -18.49
C TRP A 425 30.48 17.28 -17.62
N ALA A 426 31.31 16.53 -16.89
CA ALA A 426 32.47 17.11 -16.17
C ALA A 426 33.52 17.74 -17.12
N VAL A 427 33.61 17.27 -18.37
CA VAL A 427 34.59 17.78 -19.36
C VAL A 427 34.09 19.06 -20.03
N LEU A 428 32.78 19.22 -20.25
CA LEU A 428 32.20 20.42 -20.87
C LEU A 428 32.23 21.64 -19.94
N VAL A 429 31.98 21.45 -18.64
CA VAL A 429 32.09 22.53 -17.64
C VAL A 429 33.53 23.05 -17.53
N ALA A 430 34.53 22.17 -17.63
CA ALA A 430 35.94 22.57 -17.62
C ALA A 430 36.41 23.18 -18.95
N GLY A 431 35.92 22.68 -20.09
CA GLY A 431 36.31 23.15 -21.42
C GLY A 431 35.76 24.53 -21.81
N GLY A 432 34.51 24.83 -21.41
CA GLY A 432 33.88 26.13 -21.66
C GLY A 432 34.57 27.29 -20.92
N ILE A 433 35.13 27.03 -19.73
CA ILE A 433 35.90 28.01 -18.96
C ILE A 433 37.27 28.28 -19.61
N PHE A 434 37.86 27.31 -20.31
CA PHE A 434 39.20 27.42 -20.87
C PHE A 434 39.26 28.22 -22.19
N LEU A 435 38.19 28.21 -23.00
CA LEU A 435 38.11 28.99 -24.24
C LEU A 435 37.74 30.46 -24.00
N LEU A 436 37.01 30.78 -22.92
CA LEU A 436 36.66 32.15 -22.57
C LEU A 436 37.86 32.98 -22.07
N ASN A 437 38.90 32.33 -21.51
CA ASN A 437 40.08 33.02 -20.98
C ASN A 437 41.16 33.32 -22.03
N GLN A 438 41.08 32.73 -23.23
CA GLN A 438 42.02 32.96 -24.33
C GLN A 438 41.60 34.12 -25.25
N CYS A 439 40.32 34.50 -25.22
CA CYS A 439 39.80 35.60 -26.05
C CYS A 439 39.88 36.98 -25.38
N SER A 440 40.21 37.08 -24.08
CA SER A 440 40.34 38.37 -23.37
C SER A 440 41.77 38.78 -22.99
N ALA A 441 42.77 37.92 -23.18
CA ALA A 441 44.15 38.19 -22.75
C ALA A 441 45.01 38.73 -23.90
N GLY A 442 44.75 39.98 -24.29
CA GLY A 442 45.51 40.68 -25.32
C GLY A 442 45.65 42.17 -25.01
N SER A 443 46.16 42.55 -23.83
CA SER A 443 46.87 43.83 -23.65
C SER A 443 47.55 43.96 -22.27
N SER A 444 48.77 44.50 -22.31
CA SER A 444 49.57 45.16 -21.26
C SER A 444 50.20 44.36 -20.11
N ASP A 445 51.51 44.12 -20.28
CA ASP A 445 52.64 44.72 -19.53
C ASP A 445 52.91 44.43 -18.03
N THR A 446 54.08 43.80 -17.84
CA THR A 446 55.18 44.09 -16.90
C THR A 446 54.89 44.32 -15.40
N ALA A 447 55.39 43.42 -14.54
CA ALA A 447 56.47 43.67 -13.57
C ALA A 447 56.67 42.49 -12.59
N ALA A 448 57.90 42.34 -12.11
CA ALA A 448 58.47 41.17 -11.44
C ALA A 448 58.32 41.23 -9.88
N PRO A 449 59.06 40.43 -9.07
CA PRO A 449 58.47 39.46 -8.14
C PRO A 449 58.67 39.81 -6.64
N ALA A 450 57.92 39.16 -5.75
CA ALA A 450 58.23 39.16 -4.32
C ALA A 450 58.07 37.78 -3.65
N VAL A 451 59.23 37.32 -3.20
CA VAL A 451 59.59 36.29 -2.22
C VAL A 451 58.68 36.25 -0.97
N GLY A 452 58.42 35.04 -0.45
CA GLY A 452 57.92 34.85 0.91
C GLY A 452 57.43 33.43 1.21
N ARG A 453 58.33 32.59 1.75
CA ARG A 453 58.09 31.19 2.19
C ARG A 453 57.80 31.18 3.72
N PRO A 454 57.64 30.03 4.41
CA PRO A 454 56.38 29.48 4.96
C PRO A 454 56.38 29.35 6.51
N ALA A 455 55.27 28.89 7.10
CA ALA A 455 55.13 28.13 8.37
C ALA A 455 53.66 28.21 8.84
N ALA A 456 53.04 27.32 9.59
CA ALA A 456 53.26 25.94 10.05
C ALA A 456 52.06 25.63 10.98
N ALA A 457 51.81 24.33 11.22
CA ALA A 457 51.12 23.75 12.40
C ALA A 457 49.61 24.06 12.57
N ALA A 458 48.72 23.06 12.41
CA ALA A 458 48.37 22.01 13.37
C ALA A 458 47.47 22.51 14.50
N GLN A 459 46.25 21.95 14.61
CA GLN A 459 45.84 21.16 15.77
C GLN A 459 44.47 20.51 15.53
N SER A 460 44.48 19.21 15.73
CA SER A 460 43.37 18.31 15.96
C SER A 460 42.62 18.65 17.24
N TRP A 461 41.29 18.59 17.18
CA TRP A 461 40.40 18.02 18.19
C TRP A 461 39.28 17.29 17.47
#